data_AF-A0A428R2G4-F1
#
_entry.id   AF-A0A428R2G4-F1
#
_cell.length_a   1.000
_cell.length_b   1.000
_cell.length_c   1.000
_cell.angle_alpha   90.00
_cell.angle_beta   90.00
_cell.angle_gamma   90.00
#
_symmetry.space_group_name_H-M   'P 1'
#
loop_
_entity.id
_entity.type
_entity.pdbx_description
1 polymer ?
#
loop_
_entity_poly.entity_id
_entity_poly.type
_entity_poly.pdbx_seq_one_letter_code
_entity_poly.pdbx_strand_id
1 'polypeptide(L)'
;MWSTVAPPKSVMKIRDTKEDVINHLKKIGLPYTIIDIGFWHEIMIPRVDSGRLDHVALYSKYFFVDEDLVPCATIHIDDVGRYVARIISNPRTLNRMVFAYGEATSQSEAVRLIQRAADETIPLVKINYQQV
;
A
#
# COMPACT_ATOMS: atom_id res chain seq x y z
N MET A 1 -3.92 1.60 11.05
CA MET A 1 -5.14 1.51 10.22
C MET A 1 -4.86 1.96 8.79
N TRP A 2 -4.87 1.03 7.84
CA TRP A 2 -4.70 1.29 6.41
C TRP A 2 -6.03 1.78 5.81
N SER A 3 -5.99 2.76 4.90
CA SER A 3 -7.17 3.19 4.15
C SER A 3 -6.75 3.24 2.71
N THR A 4 -7.38 2.44 1.86
CA THR A 4 -7.31 2.64 0.41
C THR A 4 -7.81 4.04 0.05
N VAL A 5 -7.55 4.46 -1.18
CA VAL A 5 -8.13 5.68 -1.75
C VAL A 5 -9.65 5.56 -1.66
N ALA A 6 -10.23 6.29 -0.72
CA ALA A 6 -11.65 6.27 -0.41
C ALA A 6 -12.12 7.72 -0.20
N PRO A 7 -13.32 8.07 -0.68
CA PRO A 7 -13.88 9.39 -0.45
C PRO A 7 -14.03 9.65 1.06
N PRO A 8 -13.87 10.90 1.51
CA PRO A 8 -14.06 11.26 2.90
C PRO A 8 -15.54 11.17 3.27
N LYS A 9 -15.83 10.69 4.49
CA LYS A 9 -17.15 10.58 5.11
C LYS A 9 -18.07 9.53 4.48
N SER A 10 -18.72 8.75 5.35
CA SER A 10 -19.88 7.91 5.06
C SER A 10 -19.63 6.68 4.18
N VAL A 11 -18.43 6.51 3.60
CA VAL A 11 -18.06 5.33 2.81
C VAL A 11 -17.21 4.37 3.63
N MET A 12 -16.21 4.89 4.35
CA MET A 12 -15.25 4.04 5.05
C MET A 12 -14.90 4.61 6.43
N LYS A 13 -15.35 3.94 7.49
CA LYS A 13 -15.18 4.40 8.89
C LYS A 13 -13.71 4.70 9.27
N ILE A 14 -12.78 3.92 8.73
CA ILE A 14 -11.33 4.12 8.93
C ILE A 14 -10.83 5.42 8.31
N ARG A 15 -11.34 5.79 7.13
CA ARG A 15 -11.02 7.02 6.43
C ARG A 15 -11.58 8.21 7.21
N ASP A 16 -12.80 8.08 7.68
CA ASP A 16 -13.51 9.11 8.44
C ASP A 16 -12.78 9.47 9.73
N THR A 17 -12.34 8.43 10.46
CA THR A 17 -11.58 8.61 11.70
C THR A 17 -10.26 9.37 11.44
N LYS A 18 -9.56 9.06 10.35
CA LYS A 18 -8.34 9.78 9.95
C LYS A 18 -8.63 11.24 9.63
N GLU A 19 -9.69 11.50 8.86
CA GLU A 19 -10.10 12.86 8.51
C GLU A 19 -10.47 13.69 9.74
N ASP A 20 -11.14 13.09 10.73
CA ASP A 20 -11.47 13.78 11.99
C ASP A 20 -10.23 14.21 12.77
N VAL A 21 -9.21 13.34 12.85
CA VAL A 21 -7.93 13.68 13.47
C VAL A 21 -7.22 14.78 12.70
N ILE A 22 -7.11 14.65 11.36
CA ILE A 22 -6.46 15.66 10.50
C ILE A 22 -7.13 17.03 10.65
N ASN A 23 -8.46 17.06 10.66
CA ASN A 23 -9.23 18.29 10.81
C ASN A 23 -9.07 18.88 12.22
N HIS A 24 -9.01 18.05 13.25
CA HIS A 24 -8.74 18.50 14.61
C HIS A 24 -7.35 19.14 14.74
N LEU A 25 -6.30 18.50 14.21
CA LEU A 25 -4.93 19.03 14.18
C LEU A 25 -4.88 20.43 13.56
N LYS A 26 -5.52 20.60 12.41
CA LYS A 26 -5.63 21.88 11.71
C LYS A 26 -6.40 22.92 12.53
N LYS A 27 -7.51 22.53 13.15
CA LYS A 27 -8.37 23.42 13.95
C LYS A 27 -7.65 24.02 15.16
N ILE A 28 -6.79 23.25 15.83
CA ILE A 28 -6.04 23.71 17.01
C ILE A 28 -4.69 24.36 16.64
N GLY A 29 -4.33 24.40 15.35
CA GLY A 29 -3.06 24.96 14.89
C GLY A 29 -1.83 24.12 15.27
N LEU A 30 -1.99 22.81 15.51
CA LEU A 30 -0.86 21.95 15.86
C LEU A 30 0.01 21.69 14.62
N PRO A 31 1.34 21.90 14.69
CA PRO A 31 2.27 21.44 13.66
C PRO A 31 2.07 19.97 13.30
N TYR A 32 1.98 19.66 12.01
CA TYR A 32 1.74 18.29 11.55
C TYR A 32 2.54 17.93 10.31
N THR A 33 2.73 16.63 10.09
CA THR A 33 3.09 16.05 8.79
C THR A 33 2.23 14.80 8.58
N ILE A 34 1.46 14.77 7.50
CA ILE A 34 0.67 13.59 7.13
C ILE A 34 1.51 12.79 6.15
N ILE A 35 1.75 11.51 6.43
CA ILE A 35 2.57 10.64 5.57
C ILE A 35 1.67 9.56 5.00
N ASP A 36 1.55 9.54 3.67
CA ASP A 36 0.96 8.45 2.91
C ASP A 36 2.09 7.67 2.25
N ILE A 37 2.12 6.36 2.50
CA ILE A 37 3.21 5.47 2.06
C ILE A 37 2.80 4.52 0.92
N GLY A 38 1.62 4.72 0.32
CA GLY A 38 1.08 3.79 -0.66
C GLY A 38 0.79 2.41 -0.04
N PHE A 39 1.09 1.35 -0.79
CA PHE A 39 0.92 -0.05 -0.38
C PHE A 39 2.22 -0.74 -0.02
N TRP A 40 2.14 -1.80 0.78
CA TRP A 40 3.32 -2.62 1.09
C TRP A 40 3.55 -3.67 0.00
N HIS A 41 4.80 -3.87 -0.44
CA HIS A 41 5.12 -4.88 -1.44
C HIS A 41 4.66 -6.29 -1.03
N GLU A 42 4.72 -6.58 0.26
CA GLU A 42 4.41 -7.87 0.88
C GLU A 42 2.93 -8.26 0.72
N ILE A 43 2.06 -7.27 0.46
CA ILE A 43 0.65 -7.50 0.12
C ILE A 43 0.53 -8.08 -1.30
N MET A 44 1.48 -7.73 -2.18
CA MET A 44 1.49 -8.17 -3.58
C MET A 44 2.15 -9.54 -3.79
N ILE A 45 2.70 -10.15 -2.72
CA ILE A 45 3.39 -11.43 -2.82
C ILE A 45 2.38 -12.57 -2.65
N PRO A 46 2.13 -13.39 -3.69
CA PRO A 46 1.31 -14.56 -3.58
C PRO A 46 2.07 -15.71 -2.91
N ARG A 47 1.31 -16.62 -2.30
CA ARG A 47 1.83 -17.94 -1.93
C ARG A 47 1.88 -18.83 -3.17
N VAL A 48 2.90 -19.67 -3.23
CA VAL A 48 3.12 -20.66 -4.29
C VAL A 48 3.10 -22.06 -3.70
N ASP A 49 2.85 -23.07 -4.53
CA ASP A 49 2.66 -24.46 -4.09
C ASP A 49 3.88 -25.03 -3.37
N SER A 50 5.09 -24.58 -3.71
CA SER A 50 6.31 -24.98 -3.01
C SER A 50 6.43 -24.42 -1.59
N GLY A 51 5.62 -23.44 -1.22
CA GLY A 51 5.71 -22.72 0.05
C GLY A 51 6.95 -21.83 0.17
N ARG A 52 7.79 -21.72 -0.86
CA ARG A 52 9.07 -20.99 -0.79
C ARG A 52 8.89 -19.49 -0.48
N LEU A 53 7.73 -18.92 -0.81
CA LEU A 53 7.39 -17.52 -0.52
C LEU A 53 6.65 -17.33 0.81
N ASP A 54 6.36 -18.39 1.58
CA ASP A 54 5.53 -18.31 2.79
C ASP A 54 6.13 -17.43 3.89
N HIS A 55 7.45 -17.25 3.90
CA HIS A 55 8.18 -16.43 4.86
C HIS A 55 8.06 -14.92 4.58
N VAL A 56 7.65 -14.51 3.38
CA VAL A 56 7.48 -13.11 2.95
C VAL A 56 6.04 -12.75 2.58
N ALA A 57 5.21 -13.74 2.25
CA ALA A 57 3.82 -13.51 1.88
C ALA A 57 2.95 -13.12 3.09
N LEU A 58 2.40 -11.90 3.08
CA LEU A 58 1.61 -11.37 4.19
C LEU A 58 0.22 -12.02 4.32
N TYR A 59 -0.39 -12.42 3.19
CA TYR A 59 -1.72 -13.01 3.15
C TYR A 59 -1.72 -14.44 2.61
N SER A 60 -2.73 -15.21 2.99
CA SER A 60 -2.93 -16.59 2.51
C SER A 60 -3.55 -16.67 1.12
N LYS A 61 -4.30 -15.65 0.71
CA LYS A 61 -4.92 -15.55 -0.62
C LYS A 61 -4.41 -14.30 -1.32
N TYR A 62 -3.96 -14.47 -2.56
CA TYR A 62 -3.64 -13.37 -3.45
C TYR A 62 -4.74 -13.23 -4.49
N PHE A 63 -5.47 -12.13 -4.40
CA PHE A 63 -6.53 -11.80 -5.34
C PHE A 63 -5.95 -10.97 -6.47
N PHE A 64 -6.15 -11.44 -7.69
CA PHE A 64 -5.69 -10.79 -8.89
C PHE A 64 -6.87 -10.07 -9.53
N VAL A 65 -6.91 -8.75 -9.35
CA VAL A 65 -8.10 -7.95 -9.68
C VAL A 65 -8.03 -7.38 -11.10
N ASP A 66 -6.83 -7.25 -11.65
CA ASP A 66 -6.64 -6.61 -12.95
C ASP A 66 -5.43 -7.19 -13.70
N GLU A 67 -5.63 -7.55 -14.97
CA GLU A 67 -4.57 -7.96 -15.91
C GLU A 67 -3.87 -6.77 -16.55
N ASP A 68 -4.47 -5.58 -16.48
CA ASP A 68 -3.89 -4.37 -17.00
C ASP A 68 -2.67 -3.94 -16.16
N LEU A 69 -1.79 -3.15 -16.78
CA LEU A 69 -0.60 -2.61 -16.15
C LEU A 69 -0.94 -1.34 -15.34
N VAL A 70 -2.06 -1.33 -14.61
CA VAL A 70 -2.46 -0.18 -13.79
C VAL A 70 -1.50 -0.07 -12.61
N PRO A 71 -0.71 1.02 -12.51
CA PRO A 71 0.32 1.13 -11.50
C PRO A 71 -0.26 1.56 -10.14
N CYS A 72 0.31 1.01 -9.09
CA CYS A 72 0.12 1.41 -7.70
C CYS A 72 1.48 1.77 -7.10
N ALA A 73 1.51 2.82 -6.27
CA ALA A 73 2.69 3.18 -5.51
C ALA A 73 2.87 2.21 -4.33
N THR A 74 4.05 1.62 -4.23
CA THR A 74 4.36 0.59 -3.25
C THR A 74 5.70 0.81 -2.56
N ILE A 75 5.86 0.24 -1.37
CA ILE A 75 7.04 0.40 -0.51
C ILE A 75 7.31 -0.90 0.26
N HIS A 76 8.59 -1.19 0.54
CA HIS A 76 8.98 -2.29 1.40
C HIS A 76 8.73 -1.91 2.86
N ILE A 77 8.19 -2.83 3.68
CA ILE A 77 7.81 -2.47 5.05
C ILE A 77 9.00 -1.96 5.87
N ASP A 78 10.19 -2.54 5.67
CA ASP A 78 11.42 -2.13 6.37
C ASP A 78 11.93 -0.75 5.96
N ASP A 79 11.52 -0.22 4.80
CA ASP A 79 11.89 1.12 4.37
C ASP A 79 11.00 2.21 4.95
N VAL A 80 9.78 1.87 5.40
CA VAL A 80 8.83 2.84 5.97
C VAL A 80 9.46 3.65 7.09
N GLY A 81 10.16 3.00 8.02
CA GLY A 81 10.83 3.68 9.14
C GLY A 81 11.89 4.68 8.68
N ARG A 82 12.68 4.33 7.65
CA ARG A 82 13.73 5.20 7.09
C ARG A 82 13.12 6.41 6.39
N TYR A 83 12.04 6.22 5.65
CA TYR A 83 11.31 7.31 5.01
C TYR A 83 10.69 8.24 6.06
N VAL A 84 10.01 7.70 7.07
CA VAL A 84 9.41 8.49 8.15
C VAL A 84 10.47 9.34 8.86
N ALA A 85 11.61 8.75 9.26
CA ALA A 85 12.68 9.46 9.94
C ALA A 85 13.22 10.66 9.13
N ARG A 86 13.38 10.48 7.81
CA ARG A 86 13.80 11.55 6.90
C ARG A 86 12.72 12.62 6.71
N ILE A 87 11.45 12.20 6.64
CA ILE A 87 10.31 13.10 6.41
C ILE A 87 10.07 14.00 7.62
N ILE A 88 10.02 13.45 8.83
CA ILE A 88 9.70 14.23 10.04
C ILE A 88 10.82 15.21 10.42
N SER A 89 12.07 14.94 10.01
CA SER A 89 13.22 15.79 10.30
C SER A 89 13.42 16.89 9.26
N ASN A 90 12.68 16.88 8.14
CA ASN A 90 12.86 17.80 7.04
C ASN A 90 11.92 19.01 7.18
N PRO A 91 12.42 20.26 7.33
CA PRO A 91 11.57 21.42 7.55
C PRO A 91 10.59 21.70 6.40
N ARG A 92 10.84 21.16 5.20
CA ARG A 92 9.94 21.29 4.04
C ARG A 92 8.63 20.52 4.20
N THR A 93 8.53 19.60 5.16
CA THR A 93 7.35 18.73 5.36
C THR A 93 6.43 19.23 6.48
N LEU A 94 6.82 20.31 7.16
CA LEU A 94 6.01 20.96 8.19
C LEU A 94 4.69 21.46 7.58
N ASN A 95 3.58 21.06 8.18
CA ASN A 95 2.20 21.31 7.74
C ASN A 95 1.91 20.84 6.30
N ARG A 96 2.56 19.74 5.88
CA ARG A 96 2.36 19.13 4.56
C ARG A 96 1.81 17.71 4.67
N MET A 97 1.13 17.31 3.60
CA MET A 97 0.89 15.91 3.27
C MET A 97 1.99 15.46 2.32
N VAL A 98 2.69 14.38 2.68
CA VAL A 98 3.81 13.81 1.94
C VAL A 98 3.37 12.43 1.47
N PHE A 99 3.42 12.25 0.15
CA PHE A 99 3.28 10.94 -0.47
C PHE A 99 4.68 10.38 -0.72
N ALA A 100 4.94 9.19 -0.21
CA ALA A 100 6.24 8.55 -0.21
C ALA A 100 6.10 7.10 -0.65
N TYR A 101 6.90 6.67 -1.62
CA TYR A 101 6.88 5.28 -2.09
C TYR A 101 8.26 4.88 -2.58
N GLY A 102 8.50 3.57 -2.66
CA GLY A 102 9.72 2.98 -3.21
C GLY A 102 9.62 2.85 -4.73
N GLU A 103 8.55 2.21 -5.22
CA GLU A 103 8.33 1.98 -6.64
C GLU A 103 6.86 2.15 -7.03
N ALA A 104 6.59 2.41 -8.30
CA ALA A 104 5.25 2.33 -8.86
C ALA A 104 5.20 1.09 -9.76
N THR A 105 4.34 0.13 -9.44
CA THR A 105 4.24 -1.14 -10.18
C THR A 105 2.79 -1.64 -10.22
N SER A 106 2.50 -2.58 -11.11
CA SER A 106 1.18 -3.23 -11.23
C SER A 106 1.18 -4.64 -10.64
N GLN A 107 -0.01 -5.19 -10.35
CA GLN A 107 -0.14 -6.60 -9.95
C GLN A 107 0.42 -7.54 -11.03
N SER A 108 0.19 -7.21 -12.31
CA SER A 108 0.73 -7.95 -13.45
C SER A 108 2.26 -7.98 -13.48
N GLU A 109 2.92 -6.86 -13.22
CA GLU A 109 4.39 -6.80 -13.14
C GLU A 109 4.93 -7.56 -11.94
N ALA A 110 4.32 -7.38 -10.76
CA ALA A 110 4.69 -8.09 -9.55
C ALA A 110 4.60 -9.61 -9.75
N VAL A 111 3.49 -10.11 -10.30
CA VAL A 111 3.31 -11.53 -10.62
C VAL A 111 4.38 -12.03 -11.58
N ARG A 112 4.65 -11.32 -12.69
CA ARG A 112 5.70 -11.71 -13.66
C ARG A 112 7.08 -11.74 -13.02
N LEU A 113 7.39 -10.80 -12.13
CA LEU A 113 8.65 -10.79 -11.40
C LEU A 113 8.75 -11.99 -10.46
N ILE A 114 7.69 -12.28 -9.71
CA ILE A 114 7.65 -13.36 -8.72
C ILE A 114 7.72 -14.73 -9.40
N GLN A 115 6.99 -14.94 -10.51
CA GLN A 115 7.08 -16.19 -11.28
C GLN A 115 8.51 -16.43 -11.79
N ARG A 116 9.18 -15.39 -12.30
CA ARG A 116 10.58 -15.49 -12.73
C ARG A 116 11.54 -15.74 -11.57
N ALA A 117 11.33 -15.10 -10.43
CA ALA A 117 12.17 -15.27 -9.24
C ALA A 117 11.91 -16.61 -8.51
N ALA A 118 10.73 -17.19 -8.72
CA ALA A 118 10.35 -18.49 -8.18
C ALA A 118 10.52 -19.66 -9.11
N ASP A 119 10.68 -19.41 -10.40
CA ASP A 119 10.66 -20.46 -11.42
C ASP A 119 9.42 -21.36 -11.29
N GLU A 120 8.30 -20.74 -10.93
CA GLU A 120 7.03 -21.41 -10.60
C GLU A 120 5.84 -20.62 -11.14
N THR A 121 4.77 -21.34 -11.46
CA THR A 121 3.49 -20.72 -11.85
C THR A 121 2.67 -20.42 -10.61
N ILE A 122 2.11 -19.22 -10.53
CA ILE A 122 1.30 -18.78 -9.40
C ILE A 122 -0.18 -19.04 -9.73
N PRO A 123 -0.92 -19.76 -8.87
CA PRO A 123 -2.37 -19.93 -9.04
C PRO A 123 -3.09 -18.62 -8.68
N LEU A 124 -3.33 -17.77 -9.67
CA LEU A 124 -4.02 -16.50 -9.49
C LEU A 124 -5.54 -16.71 -9.31
N VAL A 125 -6.09 -16.18 -8.22
CA VAL A 125 -7.55 -16.08 -8.06
C VAL A 125 -8.00 -14.77 -8.70
N LYS A 126 -8.53 -14.86 -9.92
CA LYS A 126 -9.02 -13.68 -10.66
C LYS A 126 -10.36 -13.20 -10.08
N ILE A 127 -10.48 -11.90 -9.85
CA ILE A 127 -11.74 -11.25 -9.46
C ILE A 127 -12.15 -10.28 -10.57
N ASN A 128 -13.42 -10.32 -10.98
CA ASN A 128 -13.97 -9.33 -11.90
C ASN A 128 -14.65 -8.19 -11.12
N TYR A 129 -14.37 -6.94 -11.48
CA TYR A 129 -14.99 -5.75 -10.89
C TYR A 129 -16.52 -5.78 -10.83
N GLN A 130 -17.20 -6.49 -11.74
CA GLN A 130 -18.67 -6.59 -11.71
C GLN A 130 -19.23 -7.51 -10.61
N GLN A 131 -18.37 -8.16 -9.82
CA GLN A 131 -18.76 -9.11 -8.77
C GLN A 131 -18.65 -8.53 -7.35
N VAL A 132 -18.36 -7.24 -7.20
CA VAL A 132 -18.17 -6.55 -5.90
C VAL A 132 -19.18 -5.41 -5.74
#